data_AF-A0A2H3CTK4-F1
#
_entry.id   AF-A0A2H3CTK4-F1
#
_cell.length_a   1.000
_cell.length_b   1.000
_cell.length_c   1.000
_cell.angle_alpha   90.00
_cell.angle_beta   90.00
_cell.angle_gamma   90.00
#
_symmetry.space_group_name_H-M   'P 1'
#
loop_
_entity.id
_entity.type
_entity.pdbx_description
1 polymer ?
#
loop_
_entity_poly.entity_id
_entity_poly.type
_entity_poly.pdbx_seq_one_letter_code
_entity_poly.pdbx_strand_id
1 'polypeptide(L)'
;MPQTVHMANNSGQEIYVMVSLDPDWAIVDIVTDIGLLLVGVGEIKSVVTAAELPATLNTMRNLYEFLKITAKLLGGMASVGTRPTEAALSLINAFKKTSIPISQGEYKNINDESFWSTYFNASGMASLLGANTLSVVAMSGDGKQVAMWNTGPDDSWIAIPREKIVRSKFGTLWEEDPSAGSEDWPVHN
;
A
#
# COMPACT_ATOMS: atom_id res chain seq x y z
N MET A 1 0.16 -1.13 -25.88
CA MET A 1 -1.03 -1.02 -25.02
C MET A 1 -0.54 -0.71 -23.63
N PRO A 2 -1.26 0.12 -22.84
CA PRO A 2 -0.88 0.32 -21.44
C PRO A 2 -0.97 -1.00 -20.69
N GLN A 3 0.00 -1.28 -19.82
CA GLN A 3 -0.03 -2.48 -18.99
C GLN A 3 -1.26 -2.45 -18.06
N THR A 4 -1.84 -3.61 -17.75
CA THR A 4 -2.98 -3.70 -16.83
C THR A 4 -2.67 -4.67 -15.70
N VAL A 5 -2.45 -4.13 -14.50
CA VAL A 5 -2.14 -4.92 -13.32
C VAL A 5 -3.40 -5.09 -12.48
N HIS A 6 -3.74 -6.33 -12.13
CA HIS A 6 -4.92 -6.62 -11.33
C HIS A 6 -4.54 -7.13 -9.94
N MET A 7 -5.37 -6.78 -8.96
CA MET A 7 -5.33 -7.37 -7.63
C MET A 7 -6.70 -7.92 -7.27
N ALA A 8 -6.76 -9.21 -6.99
CA ALA A 8 -7.90 -9.92 -6.44
C ALA A 8 -7.75 -10.09 -4.93
N ASN A 9 -8.88 -10.09 -4.22
CA ASN A 9 -8.89 -10.20 -2.77
C ASN A 9 -9.70 -11.41 -2.29
N ASN A 10 -8.98 -12.44 -1.85
CA ASN A 10 -9.55 -13.61 -1.17
C ASN A 10 -9.10 -13.68 0.30
N SER A 11 -8.61 -12.60 0.89
CA SER A 11 -7.95 -12.62 2.21
C SER A 11 -8.90 -12.81 3.39
N GLY A 12 -10.21 -12.69 3.19
CA GLY A 12 -11.21 -12.71 4.26
C GLY A 12 -11.52 -11.34 4.88
N GLN A 13 -10.90 -10.27 4.38
CA GLN A 13 -11.14 -8.90 4.81
C GLN A 13 -10.93 -7.93 3.64
N GLU A 14 -11.32 -6.66 3.79
CA GLU A 14 -10.98 -5.61 2.82
C GLU A 14 -9.47 -5.38 2.78
N ILE A 15 -8.93 -5.05 1.60
CA ILE A 15 -7.54 -4.63 1.43
C ILE A 15 -7.48 -3.26 0.77
N TYR A 16 -6.39 -2.55 1.03
CA TYR A 16 -6.11 -1.22 0.49
C TYR A 16 -4.79 -1.30 -0.28
N VAL A 17 -4.82 -0.92 -1.56
CA VAL A 17 -3.68 -1.06 -2.45
C VAL A 17 -3.27 0.29 -3.02
N MET A 18 -1.98 0.59 -2.91
CA MET A 18 -1.35 1.77 -3.48
C MET A 18 -0.29 1.32 -4.48
N VAL A 19 -0.20 2.02 -5.62
CA VAL A 19 0.84 1.76 -6.62
C VAL A 19 1.70 3.00 -6.87
N SER A 20 2.93 2.76 -7.28
CA SER A 20 3.84 3.79 -7.74
C SER A 20 4.72 3.33 -8.87
N LEU A 21 5.39 4.30 -9.50
CA LEU A 21 6.50 4.06 -10.40
C LEU A 21 7.77 3.64 -9.65
N ASP A 22 8.57 2.81 -10.30
CA ASP A 22 9.96 2.56 -9.97
C ASP A 22 10.84 3.17 -11.09
N PRO A 23 11.73 4.14 -10.82
CA PRO A 23 12.01 4.77 -9.54
C PRO A 23 11.04 5.92 -9.16
N ASP A 24 11.01 6.19 -7.85
CA ASP A 24 10.02 6.91 -7.01
C ASP A 24 9.56 8.35 -7.36
N TRP A 25 9.79 8.90 -8.56
CA TRP A 25 9.54 10.34 -8.81
C TRP A 25 8.07 10.76 -8.85
N ALA A 26 7.13 9.86 -9.15
CA ALA A 26 5.70 10.17 -9.22
C ALA A 26 4.99 10.19 -7.85
N ILE A 27 5.66 9.76 -6.76
CA ILE A 27 5.00 9.54 -5.46
C ILE A 27 4.86 10.84 -4.64
N VAL A 28 5.58 11.89 -5.03
CA VAL A 28 5.66 13.14 -4.26
C VAL A 28 4.27 13.64 -3.87
N ASP A 29 3.29 13.61 -4.77
CA ASP A 29 1.96 14.16 -4.50
C ASP A 29 1.15 13.31 -3.51
N ILE A 30 1.12 11.98 -3.66
CA ILE A 30 0.42 11.06 -2.74
C ILE A 30 1.03 11.08 -1.34
N VAL A 31 2.36 11.06 -1.29
CA VAL A 31 3.09 11.07 -0.03
C VAL A 31 3.01 12.45 0.64
N THR A 32 2.95 13.53 -0.14
CA THR A 32 2.65 14.87 0.37
C THR A 32 1.25 14.90 0.97
N ASP A 33 0.24 14.32 0.33
CA ASP A 33 -1.12 14.25 0.89
C ASP A 33 -1.17 13.48 2.23
N ILE A 34 -0.50 12.34 2.32
CA ILE A 34 -0.36 11.59 3.59
C ILE A 34 0.36 12.45 4.63
N GLY A 35 1.46 13.10 4.25
CA GLY A 35 2.23 13.99 5.12
C GLY A 35 1.40 15.17 5.63
N LEU A 36 0.64 15.82 4.76
CA LEU A 36 -0.26 16.94 5.08
C LEU A 36 -1.40 16.49 6.01
N LEU A 37 -1.98 15.31 5.77
CA LEU A 37 -2.99 14.74 6.67
C LEU A 37 -2.41 14.50 8.07
N LEU A 38 -1.18 14.01 8.18
CA LEU A 38 -0.52 13.78 9.47
C LEU A 38 -0.12 15.10 10.16
N VAL A 39 0.33 16.12 9.42
CA VAL A 39 0.70 17.44 9.95
C VAL A 39 -0.53 18.26 10.36
N GLY A 40 -1.65 18.09 9.67
CA GLY A 40 -2.92 18.78 9.92
C GLY A 40 -3.66 18.31 11.18
N VAL A 41 -3.35 17.13 11.71
CA VAL A 41 -3.83 16.69 13.03
C VAL A 41 -2.93 17.31 14.10
N GLY A 42 -3.19 18.59 14.41
CA GLY A 42 -2.36 19.46 15.25
C GLY A 42 -2.05 18.96 16.68
N GLU A 43 -2.70 17.90 17.15
CA GLU A 43 -2.50 17.31 18.49
C GLU A 43 -1.41 16.22 18.53
N ILE A 44 -1.03 15.65 17.38
CA ILE A 44 -0.02 14.56 17.31
C ILE A 44 1.40 15.07 17.60
N LYS A 45 1.63 16.39 17.45
CA LYS A 45 2.93 17.04 17.73
C LYS A 45 3.43 16.85 19.16
N SER A 46 2.56 16.48 20.10
CA SER A 46 2.90 16.34 21.52
C SER A 46 3.42 14.95 21.92
N VAL A 47 3.11 13.90 21.15
CA VAL A 47 3.46 12.52 21.52
C VAL A 47 4.31 11.82 20.46
N VAL A 48 4.22 12.23 19.18
CA VAL A 48 5.25 11.92 18.20
C VAL A 48 6.16 13.13 18.13
N THR A 49 7.32 13.05 18.78
CA THR A 49 8.35 14.07 18.55
C THR A 49 8.62 14.09 17.04
N ALA A 50 8.73 15.29 16.46
CA ALA A 50 9.05 15.48 15.04
C ALA A 50 10.36 14.79 14.58
N ALA A 51 11.09 14.16 15.50
CA ALA A 51 12.27 13.34 15.29
C ALA A 51 11.95 11.85 14.94
N GLU A 52 10.74 11.34 15.20
CA GLU A 52 10.38 9.93 14.97
C GLU A 52 9.52 9.65 13.73
N LEU A 53 8.77 10.65 13.27
CA LEU A 53 8.29 10.62 11.89
C LEU A 53 9.53 10.82 11.02
N PRO A 54 9.85 9.90 10.08
CA PRO A 54 10.96 10.13 9.16
C PRO A 54 10.78 11.53 8.59
N ALA A 55 11.81 12.37 8.70
CA ALA A 55 11.76 13.79 8.36
C ALA A 55 11.31 14.06 6.91
N THR A 56 11.13 13.01 6.12
CA THR A 56 10.15 13.02 5.05
C THR A 56 9.78 11.58 4.67
N LEU A 57 8.50 11.23 4.77
CA LEU A 57 7.94 10.25 3.85
C LEU A 57 8.21 10.86 2.46
N ASN A 58 9.13 10.30 1.68
CA ASN A 58 9.50 10.80 0.34
C ASN A 58 9.35 9.72 -0.74
N THR A 59 9.20 8.46 -0.32
CA THR A 59 9.23 7.28 -1.19
C THR A 59 8.21 6.26 -0.71
N MET A 60 7.78 5.38 -1.62
CA MET A 60 6.91 4.25 -1.26
C MET A 60 7.61 3.32 -0.28
N ARG A 61 8.94 3.17 -0.37
CA ARG A 61 9.72 2.39 0.60
C ARG A 61 9.63 2.97 2.01
N ASN A 62 9.78 4.29 2.16
CA ASN A 62 9.68 4.95 3.47
C ASN A 62 8.27 4.79 4.05
N LEU A 63 7.24 4.93 3.21
CA LEU A 63 5.86 4.70 3.61
C LEU A 63 5.62 3.25 4.05
N TYR A 64 6.11 2.27 3.27
CA TYR A 64 6.02 0.85 3.61
C TYR A 64 6.69 0.54 4.96
N GLU A 65 7.92 0.98 5.19
CA GLU A 65 8.61 0.72 6.46
C GLU A 65 7.86 1.35 7.65
N PHE A 66 7.26 2.52 7.46
CA PHE A 66 6.47 3.18 8.49
C PHE A 66 5.12 2.47 8.75
N LEU A 67 4.45 2.01 7.70
CA LEU A 67 3.24 1.18 7.81
C LEU A 67 3.54 -0.16 8.49
N LYS A 68 4.69 -0.78 8.19
CA LYS A 68 5.14 -2.03 8.81
C LYS A 68 5.39 -1.88 10.32
N ILE A 69 6.01 -0.77 10.73
CA ILE A 69 6.16 -0.44 12.16
C ILE A 69 4.78 -0.25 12.81
N THR A 70 3.88 0.44 12.12
CA THR A 70 2.50 0.69 12.58
C THR A 70 1.71 -0.61 12.75
N ALA A 71 1.81 -1.52 11.79
CA ALA A 71 1.18 -2.84 11.83
C ALA A 71 1.68 -3.67 13.02
N LYS A 72 2.99 -3.64 13.31
CA LYS A 72 3.57 -4.27 14.51
C LYS A 72 3.09 -3.68 15.82
N LEU A 73 2.84 -2.37 15.87
CA LEU A 73 2.27 -1.71 17.06
C LEU A 73 0.82 -2.14 17.29
N LEU A 74 0.00 -2.18 16.23
CA LEU A 74 -1.39 -2.65 16.32
C LEU A 74 -1.51 -4.15 16.58
N GLY A 75 -0.49 -4.91 16.19
CA GLY A 75 -0.38 -6.34 16.43
C GLY A 75 -0.27 -6.71 17.90
N GLY A 76 0.45 -5.90 18.68
CA GLY A 76 0.80 -6.21 20.06
C GLY A 76 2.27 -6.66 20.24
N MET A 77 3.02 -6.92 19.16
CA MET A 77 4.44 -7.29 19.20
C MET A 77 5.37 -6.20 19.75
N ALA A 78 4.97 -4.93 19.76
CA ALA A 78 5.80 -3.82 20.24
C ALA A 78 5.36 -3.34 21.62
N SER A 79 5.74 -4.07 22.68
CA SER A 79 5.58 -3.62 24.06
C SER A 79 6.74 -2.72 24.49
N VAL A 80 6.90 -1.53 23.90
CA VAL A 80 7.91 -0.56 24.34
C VAL A 80 7.41 0.89 24.17
N GLY A 81 6.85 1.45 25.24
CA GLY A 81 7.12 2.82 25.70
C GLY A 81 6.69 4.08 24.92
N THR A 82 6.56 4.13 23.58
CA THR A 82 6.71 5.46 22.93
C THR A 82 5.95 5.76 21.63
N ARG A 83 4.78 5.19 21.32
CA ARG A 83 3.95 5.75 20.20
C ARG A 83 2.46 5.88 20.54
N PRO A 84 1.86 7.06 20.32
CA PRO A 84 0.42 7.26 20.48
C PRO A 84 -0.29 6.42 19.43
N THR A 85 -1.19 5.55 19.86
CA THR A 85 -2.09 4.75 19.03
C THR A 85 -2.81 5.61 17.98
N GLU A 86 -3.02 6.88 18.29
CA GLU A 86 -3.68 7.87 17.43
C GLU A 86 -2.88 8.18 16.16
N ALA A 87 -1.54 8.29 16.24
CA ALA A 87 -0.70 8.56 15.07
C ALA A 87 -0.63 7.37 14.12
N ALA A 88 -0.54 6.16 14.70
CA ALA A 88 -0.64 4.90 13.98
C ALA A 88 -1.98 4.79 13.22
N LEU A 89 -3.08 5.07 13.91
CA LEU A 89 -4.42 5.07 13.31
C LEU A 89 -4.58 6.16 12.25
N SER A 90 -4.03 7.36 12.47
CA SER A 90 -4.07 8.44 11.49
C SER A 90 -3.34 8.09 10.21
N LEU A 91 -2.18 7.42 10.30
CA LEU A 91 -1.44 6.95 9.13
C LEU A 91 -2.24 5.90 8.36
N ILE A 92 -2.81 4.92 9.07
CA ILE A 92 -3.66 3.89 8.45
C ILE A 92 -4.84 4.53 7.73
N ASN A 93 -5.52 5.49 8.37
CA ASN A 93 -6.65 6.18 7.76
C ASN A 93 -6.23 7.02 6.56
N ALA A 94 -5.06 7.68 6.62
CA ALA A 94 -4.51 8.43 5.50
C ALA A 94 -4.19 7.49 4.33
N PHE A 95 -3.50 6.38 4.59
CA PHE A 95 -3.19 5.38 3.58
C PHE A 95 -4.48 4.81 2.94
N LYS A 96 -5.47 4.44 3.75
CA LYS A 96 -6.77 3.95 3.26
C LYS A 96 -7.45 4.96 2.33
N LYS A 97 -7.39 6.25 2.67
CA LYS A 97 -8.00 7.33 1.89
C LYS A 97 -7.31 7.56 0.54
N THR A 98 -6.01 7.26 0.45
CA THR A 98 -5.20 7.46 -0.77
C THR A 98 -4.92 6.15 -1.52
N SER A 99 -5.59 5.06 -1.14
CA SER A 99 -5.43 3.74 -1.75
C SER A 99 -6.71 3.28 -2.42
N ILE A 100 -6.58 2.33 -3.34
CA ILE A 100 -7.71 1.62 -3.95
C ILE A 100 -8.23 0.58 -2.92
N PRO A 101 -9.46 0.71 -2.41
CA PRO A 101 -10.06 -0.33 -1.58
C PRO A 101 -10.52 -1.50 -2.45
N ILE A 102 -10.31 -2.74 -2.00
CA ILE A 102 -10.77 -3.96 -2.69
C ILE A 102 -11.47 -4.84 -1.65
N SER A 103 -12.79 -5.01 -1.79
CA SER A 103 -13.56 -5.85 -0.86
C SER A 103 -13.21 -7.32 -1.03
N GLN A 104 -13.50 -8.14 -0.03
CA GLN A 104 -13.38 -9.60 -0.18
C GLN A 104 -14.27 -10.10 -1.33
N GLY A 105 -13.71 -10.95 -2.18
CA GLY A 105 -14.39 -11.51 -3.35
C GLY A 105 -14.38 -10.59 -4.58
N GLU A 106 -13.74 -9.43 -4.49
CA GLU A 106 -13.58 -8.50 -5.61
C GLU A 106 -12.16 -8.53 -6.17
N TYR A 107 -12.02 -8.01 -7.39
CA TYR A 107 -10.74 -7.66 -7.98
C TYR A 107 -10.83 -6.26 -8.58
N LYS A 108 -9.69 -5.56 -8.64
CA LYS A 108 -9.59 -4.25 -9.30
C LYS A 108 -8.33 -4.16 -10.15
N ASN A 109 -8.41 -3.32 -11.19
CA ASN A 109 -7.22 -2.80 -11.86
C ASN A 109 -6.54 -1.80 -10.92
N ILE A 110 -5.30 -2.10 -10.50
CA ILE A 110 -4.60 -1.29 -9.49
C ILE A 110 -3.80 -0.13 -10.11
N ASN A 111 -3.67 -0.07 -11.43
CA ASN A 111 -3.16 1.09 -12.16
C ASN A 111 -4.24 1.79 -12.98
N ASP A 112 -5.48 1.75 -12.49
CA ASP A 112 -6.63 2.39 -13.12
C ASP A 112 -6.49 3.92 -13.21
N GLU A 113 -6.58 4.45 -14.44
CA GLU A 113 -6.40 5.87 -14.73
C GLU A 113 -7.47 6.76 -14.07
N SER A 114 -8.71 6.26 -13.92
CA SER A 114 -9.79 7.06 -13.33
C SER A 114 -9.53 7.34 -11.86
N PHE A 115 -8.96 6.38 -11.13
CA PHE A 115 -8.56 6.58 -9.74
C PHE A 115 -7.34 7.49 -9.64
N TRP A 116 -6.26 7.16 -10.38
CA TRP A 116 -4.97 7.82 -10.18
C TRP A 116 -4.87 9.23 -10.79
N SER A 117 -5.74 9.60 -11.74
CA SER A 117 -5.79 10.95 -12.29
C SER A 117 -6.16 12.05 -11.28
N THR A 118 -6.68 11.66 -10.11
CA THR A 118 -6.92 12.59 -8.99
C THR A 118 -5.63 12.93 -8.25
N TYR A 119 -4.62 12.05 -8.30
CA TYR A 119 -3.38 12.16 -7.55
C TYR A 119 -2.17 12.49 -8.45
N PHE A 120 -2.21 12.08 -9.72
CA PHE A 120 -1.14 12.32 -10.67
C PHE A 120 -1.57 13.32 -11.74
N ASN A 121 -0.67 14.24 -12.08
CA ASN A 121 -0.80 15.03 -13.29
C ASN A 121 -0.68 14.15 -14.55
N ALA A 122 -0.99 14.71 -15.72
CA ALA A 122 -0.98 13.96 -16.99
C ALA A 122 0.37 13.27 -17.29
N SER A 123 1.50 13.89 -16.94
CA SER A 123 2.83 13.28 -17.12
C SER A 123 3.11 12.13 -16.15
N GLY A 124 2.63 12.24 -14.90
CA GLY A 124 2.69 11.16 -13.92
C GLY A 124 1.82 9.98 -14.35
N MET A 125 0.61 10.24 -14.84
CA MET A 125 -0.29 9.22 -15.39
C MET A 125 0.31 8.51 -16.61
N ALA A 126 0.84 9.26 -17.57
CA ALA A 126 1.49 8.68 -18.75
C ALA A 126 2.66 7.77 -18.36
N SER A 127 3.38 8.15 -17.30
CA SER A 127 4.49 7.36 -16.80
C SER A 127 4.02 6.11 -16.09
N LEU A 128 2.98 6.18 -15.25
CA LEU A 128 2.35 5.02 -14.58
C LEU A 128 1.88 3.97 -15.60
N LEU A 129 1.17 4.41 -16.64
CA LEU A 129 0.62 3.55 -17.68
C LEU A 129 1.70 3.00 -18.63
N GLY A 130 2.82 3.73 -18.78
CA GLY A 130 3.94 3.36 -19.63
C GLY A 130 5.04 2.56 -18.92
N ALA A 131 4.96 2.38 -17.61
CA ALA A 131 5.94 1.58 -16.87
C ALA A 131 5.83 0.10 -17.25
N ASN A 132 6.94 -0.63 -17.11
CA ASN A 132 6.95 -2.09 -17.19
C ASN A 132 6.79 -2.76 -15.82
N THR A 133 7.01 -1.98 -14.76
CA THR A 133 7.02 -2.45 -13.38
C THR A 133 6.38 -1.39 -12.51
N LEU A 134 5.45 -1.81 -11.65
CA LEU A 134 4.86 -0.96 -10.61
C LEU A 134 5.34 -1.44 -9.25
N SER A 135 5.71 -0.52 -8.39
CA SER A 135 5.84 -0.82 -6.96
C SER A 135 4.46 -0.78 -6.33
N VAL A 136 4.13 -1.80 -5.55
CA VAL A 136 2.81 -1.97 -4.95
C VAL A 136 2.99 -2.08 -3.45
N VAL A 137 2.15 -1.36 -2.69
CA VAL A 137 1.97 -1.59 -1.26
C VAL A 137 0.52 -1.98 -1.02
N ALA A 138 0.32 -3.11 -0.34
CA ALA A 138 -0.99 -3.56 0.09
C ALA A 138 -1.07 -3.64 1.61
N MET A 139 -2.20 -3.22 2.16
CA MET A 139 -2.49 -3.24 3.58
C MET A 139 -3.86 -3.87 3.85
N SER A 140 -3.96 -4.66 4.93
CA SER A 140 -5.24 -5.22 5.39
C SER A 140 -6.16 -4.13 5.95
N GLY A 141 -7.46 -4.41 5.99
CA GLY A 141 -8.47 -3.49 6.50
C GLY A 141 -8.28 -3.13 7.98
N ASP A 142 -7.69 -4.02 8.78
CA ASP A 142 -7.32 -3.73 10.16
C ASP A 142 -5.95 -3.07 10.32
N GLY A 143 -5.18 -2.91 9.23
CA GLY A 143 -3.84 -2.33 9.23
C GLY A 143 -2.74 -3.21 9.81
N LYS A 144 -3.00 -4.49 10.11
CA LYS A 144 -2.04 -5.41 10.75
C LYS A 144 -1.17 -6.20 9.80
N GLN A 145 -1.53 -6.25 8.53
CA GLN A 145 -0.76 -6.91 7.47
C GLN A 145 -0.36 -5.86 6.44
N VAL A 146 0.93 -5.79 6.11
CA VAL A 146 1.46 -4.88 5.08
C VAL A 146 2.48 -5.63 4.24
N ALA A 147 2.39 -5.52 2.92
CA ALA A 147 3.35 -6.08 1.97
C ALA A 147 3.75 -5.02 0.94
N MET A 148 4.97 -5.12 0.45
CA MET A 148 5.49 -4.29 -0.64
C MET A 148 6.24 -5.16 -1.63
N TRP A 149 5.93 -5.01 -2.92
CA TRP A 149 6.58 -5.75 -3.99
C TRP A 149 6.60 -4.98 -5.29
N ASN A 150 7.32 -5.48 -6.28
CA ASN A 150 7.31 -4.95 -7.63
C ASN A 150 6.58 -5.94 -8.55
N THR A 151 5.75 -5.41 -9.43
CA THR A 151 5.01 -6.17 -10.45
C THR A 151 5.81 -6.24 -11.73
N GLY A 152 5.59 -7.28 -12.53
CA GLY A 152 5.89 -7.29 -13.96
C GLY A 152 4.72 -6.76 -14.80
N PRO A 153 4.89 -6.68 -16.13
CA PRO A 153 3.83 -6.24 -17.04
C PRO A 153 2.64 -7.20 -17.03
N ASP A 154 1.43 -6.63 -17.02
CA ASP A 154 0.15 -7.37 -17.10
C ASP A 154 -0.06 -8.41 -15.99
N ASP A 155 0.59 -8.16 -14.86
CA ASP A 155 0.57 -9.00 -13.70
C ASP A 155 -0.80 -9.04 -13.02
N SER A 156 -1.28 -10.23 -12.63
CA SER A 156 -2.42 -10.38 -11.71
C SER A 156 -1.99 -11.01 -10.39
N TRP A 157 -2.42 -10.45 -9.26
CA TRP A 157 -2.05 -10.87 -7.90
C TRP A 157 -3.30 -11.16 -7.05
N ILE A 158 -3.16 -12.03 -6.05
CA ILE A 158 -4.25 -12.45 -5.17
C ILE A 158 -3.78 -12.35 -3.71
N ALA A 159 -4.47 -11.55 -2.90
CA ALA A 159 -4.33 -11.63 -1.44
C ALA A 159 -5.11 -12.85 -0.93
N ILE A 160 -4.45 -13.74 -0.18
CA ILE A 160 -5.04 -15.00 0.30
C ILE A 160 -4.96 -15.12 1.83
N PRO A 161 -5.82 -15.92 2.49
CA PRO A 161 -5.89 -15.99 3.96
C PRO A 161 -4.61 -16.53 4.63
N ARG A 162 -3.71 -17.13 3.84
CA ARG A 162 -2.46 -17.77 4.31
C ARG A 162 -1.31 -16.77 4.47
N GLU A 163 -1.63 -15.52 4.85
CA GLU A 163 -0.65 -14.45 5.06
C GLU A 163 0.28 -14.24 3.85
N LYS A 164 -0.27 -14.35 2.64
CA LYS A 164 0.48 -14.24 1.40
C LYS A 164 -0.28 -13.44 0.36
N ILE A 165 0.50 -12.83 -0.53
CA ILE A 165 0.03 -12.30 -1.80
C ILE A 165 0.72 -13.13 -2.89
N VAL A 166 -0.06 -13.77 -3.75
CA VAL A 166 0.46 -14.71 -4.75
C VAL A 166 0.11 -14.27 -6.15
N ARG A 167 0.96 -14.63 -7.12
CA ARG A 167 0.63 -14.45 -8.54
C ARG A 167 -0.59 -15.28 -8.91
N SER A 168 -1.39 -14.75 -9.83
CA SER A 168 -2.41 -15.52 -10.55
C SER A 168 -1.76 -16.21 -11.74
N LYS A 169 -2.32 -17.35 -12.18
CA LYS A 169 -1.99 -17.92 -13.49
C LYS A 169 -2.30 -16.91 -14.58
N PHE A 170 -1.44 -16.85 -15.60
CA PHE A 170 -1.63 -15.97 -16.75
C PHE A 170 -3.03 -16.14 -17.37
N GLY A 171 -3.72 -15.02 -17.61
CA GLY A 171 -5.08 -15.00 -18.14
C GLY A 171 -6.19 -15.31 -17.13
N THR A 172 -5.85 -15.48 -15.85
CA THR A 172 -6.81 -15.69 -14.76
C THR A 172 -6.61 -14.67 -13.63
N LEU A 173 -7.64 -14.45 -12.82
CA LEU A 173 -7.61 -13.53 -11.68
C LEU A 173 -7.68 -14.24 -10.32
N TRP A 174 -8.16 -15.49 -10.30
CA TRP A 174 -8.49 -16.21 -9.07
C TRP A 174 -7.76 -17.55 -8.96
N GLU A 175 -7.06 -18.00 -10.00
CA GLU A 175 -6.26 -19.22 -9.94
C GLU A 175 -4.83 -18.89 -9.50
N GLU A 176 -4.43 -19.40 -8.35
CA GLU A 176 -3.10 -19.18 -7.79
C GLU A 176 -2.00 -19.85 -8.63
N ASP A 177 -0.89 -19.14 -8.81
CA ASP A 177 0.39 -19.65 -9.30
C ASP A 177 1.54 -19.13 -8.43
N PRO A 178 1.74 -19.67 -7.21
CA PRO A 178 2.81 -19.22 -6.33
C PRO A 178 4.22 -19.45 -6.92
N SER A 179 4.36 -20.30 -7.94
CA SER A 179 5.64 -20.54 -8.60
C SER A 179 6.07 -19.38 -9.51
N ALA A 180 5.10 -18.61 -10.01
CA ALA A 180 5.35 -17.39 -10.77
C ALA A 180 5.74 -16.20 -9.86
N GLY A 181 5.47 -16.30 -8.55
CA GLY A 181 5.80 -15.26 -7.56
C GLY A 181 4.89 -15.30 -6.34
N SER A 182 5.45 -14.95 -5.19
CA SER A 182 4.72 -14.84 -3.94
C SER A 182 5.42 -13.88 -2.98
N GLU A 183 4.63 -13.15 -2.22
CA GLU A 183 5.09 -12.21 -1.21
C GLU A 183 4.49 -12.59 0.14
N ASP A 184 5.32 -12.49 1.18
CA ASP A 184 4.84 -12.67 2.54
C ASP A 184 4.06 -11.44 2.97
N TRP A 185 2.91 -11.69 3.58
CA TRP A 185 1.99 -10.68 4.08
C TRP A 185 1.56 -11.03 5.51
N PRO A 186 2.54 -11.07 6.43
CA PRO A 186 2.37 -11.63 7.76
C PRO A 186 1.38 -10.83 8.58
N VAL A 187 0.61 -11.51 9.42
CA VAL A 187 -0.10 -10.84 10.52
C VAL A 187 0.94 -10.47 11.55
N HIS A 188 1.12 -9.17 11.75
CA HIS A 188 1.82 -8.72 12.92
C HIS A 188 0.85 -8.81 14.11
N ASN A 189 0.99 -9.85 14.95
CA ASN A 189 0.37 -10.00 16.28
C ASN A 189 1.30 -9.46 17.39
#